data_AF-A0A505DLC3-F1
#
_entry.id   AF-A0A505DLC3-F1
#
_cell.length_a   1.000
_cell.length_b   1.000
_cell.length_c   1.000
_cell.angle_alpha   90.00
_cell.angle_beta   90.00
_cell.angle_gamma   90.00
#
_symmetry.space_group_name_H-M   'P 1'
#
loop_
_entity.id
_entity.type
_entity.pdbx_description
1 polymer ?
#
loop_
_entity_poly.entity_id
_entity_poly.type
_entity_poly.pdbx_seq_one_letter_code
_entity_poly.pdbx_strand_id
1 'polypeptide(L)'
;MNSTGSPSAATVGIYQFGQDNNYKNVRYINGTTPDQANIRADQKVSGPIPKGDGTLTFGTLLPATGDSSFLGAPQFAGVDLAIDEINKAGGVLGKDVKQLKGDSGDGSPNIAPSETDKLLRGGADVIIGAASSSVSLSVIDKITGAGVVQISAGNTSTAFDTYPDHGMYFRTAPSDVLQGQVMAQTISEDGHSNIAILARQDAYGEALAKNVRSFYEESGGKVVSYVLYDATAANYTAEVEKVKAQHPDAIVLISFDEAKKIVPELIKAGIGQNG
;
A
#
# COMPACT_ATOMS: atom_id res chain seq x y z
N MET A 1 -3.47 -12.49 -10.92
CA MET A 1 -2.23 -12.15 -10.20
C MET A 1 -1.05 -12.54 -11.06
N ASN A 2 0.05 -11.80 -10.97
CA ASN A 2 1.34 -12.10 -11.59
C ASN A 2 2.16 -13.07 -10.70
N SER A 3 3.38 -13.38 -11.12
CA SER A 3 4.33 -14.24 -10.38
C SER A 3 4.72 -13.74 -8.99
N THR A 4 4.43 -12.48 -8.65
CA THR A 4 4.77 -11.83 -7.36
C THR A 4 3.62 -11.81 -6.37
N GLY A 5 2.44 -12.35 -6.75
CA GLY A 5 1.22 -12.25 -5.94
C GLY A 5 0.51 -10.90 -6.05
N SER A 6 0.92 -10.05 -7.00
CA SER A 6 0.30 -8.74 -7.28
C SER A 6 -0.69 -8.82 -8.44
N PRO A 7 -1.60 -7.85 -8.62
CA PRO A 7 -2.41 -7.75 -9.84
C PRO A 7 -1.51 -7.60 -11.08
N SER A 8 -1.76 -8.39 -12.11
CA SER A 8 -1.04 -8.32 -13.40
C SER A 8 -1.51 -7.15 -14.27
N ALA A 9 -2.68 -6.60 -13.97
CA ALA A 9 -3.23 -5.40 -14.57
C ALA A 9 -4.03 -4.62 -13.53
N ALA A 10 -4.04 -3.31 -13.65
CA ALA A 10 -4.92 -2.45 -12.87
C ALA A 10 -5.27 -1.18 -13.64
N THR A 11 -6.30 -0.51 -13.16
CA THR A 11 -6.73 0.80 -13.64
C THR A 11 -6.44 1.83 -12.56
N VAL A 12 -5.65 2.85 -12.89
CA VAL A 12 -5.36 3.97 -12.00
C VAL A 12 -6.24 5.15 -12.38
N GLY A 13 -7.05 5.63 -11.45
CA GLY A 13 -7.84 6.84 -11.62
C GLY A 13 -7.01 8.08 -11.32
N ILE A 14 -7.02 9.05 -12.23
CA ILE A 14 -6.43 10.38 -12.00
C ILE A 14 -7.57 11.31 -11.60
N TYR A 15 -7.38 12.00 -10.48
CA TYR A 15 -8.36 12.94 -9.93
C TYR A 15 -7.74 14.32 -9.83
N GLN A 16 -8.53 15.34 -10.14
CA GLN A 16 -8.10 16.74 -10.07
C GLN A 16 -9.04 17.51 -9.15
N PHE A 17 -8.47 18.25 -8.21
CA PHE A 17 -9.20 19.19 -7.36
C PHE A 17 -9.50 20.48 -8.11
N GLY A 18 -10.75 20.96 -8.00
CA GLY A 18 -11.17 22.29 -8.41
C GLY A 18 -10.91 23.33 -7.32
N GLN A 19 -11.17 24.60 -7.65
CA GLN A 19 -11.04 25.72 -6.71
C GLN A 19 -12.02 25.65 -5.53
N ASP A 20 -13.08 24.84 -5.65
CA ASP A 20 -14.08 24.58 -4.63
C ASP A 20 -13.68 23.45 -3.67
N ASN A 21 -12.46 22.93 -3.78
CA ASN A 21 -11.96 21.74 -3.06
C ASN A 21 -12.75 20.45 -3.33
N ASN A 22 -13.61 20.42 -4.35
CA ASN A 22 -14.15 19.18 -4.86
C ASN A 22 -13.21 18.58 -5.88
N TYR A 23 -13.16 17.26 -5.97
CA TYR A 23 -12.37 16.57 -6.97
C TYR A 23 -13.25 15.85 -7.98
N LYS A 24 -12.76 15.73 -9.21
CA LYS A 24 -13.39 14.92 -10.26
C LYS A 24 -12.37 13.94 -10.82
N ASN A 25 -12.85 12.76 -11.23
CA ASN A 25 -12.03 11.88 -12.05
C ASN A 25 -11.85 12.54 -13.42
N VAL A 26 -10.60 12.72 -13.84
CA VAL A 26 -10.27 13.34 -15.14
C VAL A 26 -9.94 12.29 -16.19
N ARG A 27 -9.37 11.15 -15.78
CA ARG A 27 -9.12 10.01 -16.65
C ARG A 27 -8.84 8.73 -15.86
N TYR A 28 -8.89 7.62 -16.58
CA TYR A 28 -8.38 6.33 -16.13
C TYR A 28 -7.21 5.91 -17.01
N ILE A 29 -6.13 5.45 -16.39
CA ILE A 29 -4.99 4.88 -17.09
C ILE A 29 -4.95 3.38 -16.76
N ASN A 30 -5.09 2.56 -17.79
CA ASN A 30 -4.91 1.12 -17.67
C ASN A 30 -3.42 0.81 -17.83
N GLY A 31 -2.89 -0.03 -16.95
CA GLY A 31 -1.55 -0.54 -17.12
C GLY A 31 -1.43 -1.99 -16.67
N THR A 32 -0.36 -2.60 -17.13
CA THR A 32 -0.01 -3.98 -16.85
C THR A 32 1.31 -4.02 -16.11
N THR A 33 1.39 -4.85 -15.08
CA THR A 33 2.66 -5.15 -14.40
C THR A 33 3.15 -6.47 -14.99
N PRO A 34 4.24 -6.49 -15.79
CA PRO A 34 4.75 -7.72 -16.38
C PRO A 34 5.10 -8.75 -15.31
N ASP A 35 5.02 -10.03 -15.66
CA ASP A 35 5.62 -11.07 -14.83
C ASP A 35 7.13 -10.83 -14.74
N GLN A 36 7.63 -10.72 -13.51
CA GLN A 36 9.06 -10.86 -13.24
C GLN A 36 9.45 -12.33 -13.49
N ALA A 37 10.71 -12.59 -13.85
CA ALA A 37 11.24 -13.95 -13.95
C ALA A 37 10.86 -14.75 -12.70
N ASN A 38 10.35 -15.97 -12.88
CA ASN A 38 9.55 -16.70 -11.88
C ASN A 38 10.24 -16.81 -10.49
N ILE A 39 9.98 -15.81 -9.64
CA ILE A 39 10.56 -15.61 -8.29
C ILE A 39 10.06 -16.64 -7.28
N ARG A 40 9.06 -17.42 -7.67
CA ARG A 40 8.47 -18.52 -6.89
C ARG A 40 8.91 -19.90 -7.41
N ALA A 41 9.66 -19.97 -8.51
CA ALA A 41 10.02 -21.25 -9.15
C ALA A 41 10.83 -22.17 -8.21
N ASP A 42 11.60 -21.58 -7.30
CA ASP A 42 12.45 -22.26 -6.33
C ASP A 42 11.92 -22.19 -4.89
N GLN A 43 10.87 -21.40 -4.63
CA GLN A 43 10.21 -21.32 -3.34
C GLN A 43 9.39 -22.60 -3.09
N LYS A 44 9.99 -23.56 -2.39
CA LYS A 44 9.29 -24.77 -1.94
C LYS A 44 8.65 -24.51 -0.58
N VAL A 45 7.32 -24.61 -0.52
CA VAL A 45 6.63 -24.84 0.75
C VAL A 45 7.11 -26.20 1.25
N SER A 46 7.91 -26.20 2.32
CA SER A 46 8.48 -27.41 2.91
C SER A 46 7.92 -27.58 4.32
N GLY A 47 7.59 -28.82 4.68
CA GLY A 47 6.96 -29.16 5.95
C GLY A 47 5.79 -30.12 5.78
N PRO A 48 5.33 -30.75 6.87
CA PRO A 48 4.12 -31.57 6.85
C PRO A 48 2.92 -30.68 6.49
N ILE A 49 2.03 -31.17 5.62
CA ILE A 49 0.73 -30.53 5.38
C ILE A 49 -0.03 -30.56 6.71
N PRO A 50 -0.33 -29.41 7.34
CA PRO A 50 -1.06 -29.40 8.59
C PRO A 50 -2.43 -30.05 8.38
N LYS A 51 -2.81 -30.97 9.27
CA LYS A 51 -4.16 -31.55 9.25
C LYS A 51 -5.13 -30.50 9.79
N GLY A 52 -5.83 -29.81 8.89
CA GLY A 52 -6.84 -28.82 9.26
C GLY A 52 -7.99 -29.43 10.07
N ASP A 53 -8.68 -28.59 10.86
CA ASP A 53 -9.91 -28.96 11.59
C ASP A 53 -11.14 -29.05 10.65
N GLY A 54 -10.92 -28.78 9.36
CA GLY A 54 -11.90 -28.79 8.30
C GLY A 54 -12.82 -27.58 8.31
N THR A 55 -12.46 -26.48 8.95
CA THR A 55 -13.15 -25.18 8.92
C THR A 55 -12.19 -24.12 8.40
N LEU A 56 -12.59 -23.36 7.38
CA LEU A 56 -11.78 -22.24 6.90
C LEU A 56 -11.93 -21.04 7.85
N THR A 57 -10.84 -20.55 8.40
CA THR A 57 -10.80 -19.44 9.36
C THR A 57 -10.02 -18.25 8.79
N PHE A 58 -10.70 -17.14 8.60
CA PHE A 58 -10.12 -15.87 8.20
C PHE A 58 -9.67 -15.07 9.41
N GLY A 59 -8.42 -14.62 9.43
CA GLY A 59 -7.96 -13.53 10.29
C GLY A 59 -8.04 -12.20 9.54
N THR A 60 -8.36 -11.11 10.22
CA THR A 60 -8.13 -9.75 9.72
C THR A 60 -7.08 -9.06 10.57
N LEU A 61 -6.09 -8.44 9.95
CA LEU A 61 -5.10 -7.59 10.60
C LEU A 61 -5.19 -6.20 9.97
N LEU A 62 -6.19 -5.43 10.39
CA LEU A 62 -6.58 -4.17 9.74
C LEU A 62 -6.49 -3.00 10.75
N PRO A 63 -6.35 -1.75 10.29
CA PRO A 63 -6.09 -0.63 11.18
C PRO A 63 -7.35 -0.24 11.95
N ALA A 64 -7.54 -0.83 13.13
CA ALA A 64 -8.61 -0.45 14.05
C ALA A 64 -8.18 0.74 14.92
N THR A 65 -6.89 0.84 15.23
CA THR A 65 -6.30 1.99 15.94
C THR A 65 -5.10 2.56 15.18
N GLY A 66 -4.58 3.69 15.67
CA GLY A 66 -3.40 4.34 15.11
C GLY A 66 -3.70 5.30 13.96
N ASP A 67 -2.64 5.74 13.28
CA ASP A 67 -2.67 6.88 12.35
C ASP A 67 -3.48 6.59 11.07
N SER A 68 -3.64 5.31 10.74
CA SER A 68 -4.40 4.86 9.56
C SER A 68 -5.78 4.28 9.90
N SER A 69 -6.27 4.49 11.13
CA SER A 69 -7.57 3.95 11.59
C SER A 69 -8.78 4.37 10.74
N PHE A 70 -8.68 5.48 10.00
CA PHE A 70 -9.71 5.92 9.06
C PHE A 70 -9.95 4.92 7.91
N LEU A 71 -8.96 4.07 7.60
CA LEU A 71 -9.08 2.99 6.61
C LEU A 71 -9.79 1.76 7.17
N GLY A 72 -9.84 1.59 8.49
CA GLY A 72 -10.26 0.35 9.14
C GLY A 72 -11.71 0.00 8.88
N ALA A 73 -12.64 0.90 9.23
CA ALA A 73 -14.09 0.63 9.15
C ALA A 73 -14.55 0.10 7.77
N PRO A 74 -14.21 0.74 6.62
CA PRO A 74 -14.60 0.19 5.32
C PRO A 74 -13.90 -1.13 4.98
N GLN A 75 -12.66 -1.35 5.41
CA GLN A 75 -11.96 -2.63 5.17
C GLN A 75 -12.57 -3.78 5.98
N PHE A 76 -12.86 -3.56 7.26
CA PHE A 76 -13.58 -4.55 8.08
C PHE A 76 -14.95 -4.87 7.50
N ALA A 77 -15.71 -3.84 7.09
CA ALA A 77 -17.02 -4.05 6.48
C ALA A 77 -16.95 -4.88 5.18
N GLY A 78 -15.90 -4.68 4.37
CA GLY A 78 -15.67 -5.49 3.16
C GLY A 78 -15.43 -6.97 3.47
N VAL A 79 -14.62 -7.27 4.49
CA VAL A 79 -14.38 -8.67 4.91
C VAL A 79 -15.64 -9.27 5.53
N ASP A 80 -16.35 -8.53 6.38
CA ASP A 80 -17.57 -8.98 7.03
C ASP A 80 -18.65 -9.33 6.00
N LEU A 81 -18.81 -8.50 4.96
CA LEU A 81 -19.73 -8.76 3.85
C LEU A 81 -19.33 -10.03 3.08
N ALA A 82 -18.06 -10.18 2.73
CA ALA A 82 -17.59 -11.35 1.99
C ALA A 82 -17.83 -12.67 2.78
N ILE A 83 -17.60 -12.66 4.10
CA ILE A 83 -17.85 -13.82 4.96
C ILE A 83 -19.35 -14.15 5.03
N ASP A 84 -20.19 -13.14 5.19
CA ASP A 84 -21.65 -13.32 5.19
C ASP A 84 -22.15 -13.91 3.87
N GLU A 85 -21.66 -13.43 2.73
CA GLU A 85 -21.99 -13.96 1.41
C GLU A 85 -21.52 -15.41 1.22
N ILE A 86 -20.30 -15.74 1.65
CA ILE A 86 -19.77 -17.11 1.60
C ILE A 86 -20.64 -18.07 2.42
N ASN A 87 -21.00 -17.69 3.66
CA ASN A 87 -21.79 -18.54 4.54
C ASN A 87 -23.23 -18.68 4.02
N LYS A 88 -23.84 -17.61 3.51
CA LYS A 88 -25.16 -17.67 2.84
C LYS A 88 -25.16 -18.57 1.61
N ALA A 89 -24.04 -18.70 0.91
CA ALA A 89 -23.87 -19.60 -0.22
C ALA A 89 -23.63 -21.07 0.17
N GLY A 90 -23.73 -21.42 1.45
CA GLY A 90 -23.52 -22.80 1.96
C GLY A 90 -22.11 -23.06 2.50
N GLY A 91 -21.30 -22.01 2.64
CA GLY A 91 -19.97 -22.08 3.22
C GLY A 91 -18.93 -22.76 2.32
N VAL A 92 -17.80 -23.13 2.91
CA VAL A 92 -16.70 -23.82 2.23
C VAL A 92 -16.71 -25.28 2.64
N LEU A 93 -16.77 -26.18 1.64
CA LEU A 93 -16.89 -27.63 1.86
C LEU A 93 -18.10 -28.01 2.75
N GLY A 94 -19.20 -27.25 2.64
CA GLY A 94 -20.43 -27.46 3.40
C GLY A 94 -20.38 -26.99 4.86
N LYS A 95 -19.41 -26.14 5.23
CA LYS A 95 -19.31 -25.54 6.55
C LYS A 95 -19.11 -24.03 6.47
N ASP A 96 -19.72 -23.32 7.40
CA ASP A 96 -19.49 -21.88 7.56
C ASP A 96 -18.02 -21.58 7.86
N VAL A 97 -17.52 -20.52 7.24
CA VAL A 97 -16.20 -19.97 7.53
C VAL A 97 -16.25 -19.13 8.80
N LYS A 98 -15.13 -19.08 9.52
CA LYS A 98 -14.97 -18.29 10.74
C LYS A 98 -14.16 -17.03 10.48
N GLN A 99 -14.33 -16.04 11.36
CA GLN A 99 -13.55 -14.82 11.36
C GLN A 99 -12.91 -14.57 12.72
N LEU A 100 -11.65 -14.16 12.71
CA LEU A 100 -10.91 -13.61 13.84
C LEU A 100 -10.50 -12.18 13.49
N LYS A 101 -10.71 -11.23 14.40
CA LYS A 101 -10.37 -9.83 14.17
C LYS A 101 -9.16 -9.42 15.02
N GLY A 102 -8.16 -8.85 14.38
CA GLY A 102 -6.97 -8.27 14.99
C GLY A 102 -6.72 -6.86 14.46
N ASP A 103 -6.11 -6.04 15.32
CA ASP A 103 -5.72 -4.67 15.01
C ASP A 103 -4.29 -4.62 14.47
N SER A 104 -4.06 -3.87 13.40
CA SER A 104 -2.70 -3.62 12.93
C SER A 104 -2.00 -2.51 13.72
N GLY A 105 -2.76 -1.64 14.41
CA GLY A 105 -2.27 -0.62 15.34
C GLY A 105 -1.32 0.40 14.71
N ASP A 106 -1.55 0.72 13.44
CA ASP A 106 -0.64 1.47 12.56
C ASP A 106 0.00 2.68 13.25
N GLY A 107 1.34 2.73 13.26
CA GLY A 107 2.12 3.71 14.05
C GLY A 107 2.63 3.17 15.39
N SER A 108 2.14 2.02 15.85
CA SER A 108 2.63 1.31 17.04
C SER A 108 3.38 0.03 16.66
N PRO A 109 4.68 -0.11 16.99
CA PRO A 109 5.51 -1.21 16.48
C PRO A 109 5.13 -2.60 17.03
N ASN A 110 4.41 -2.67 18.15
CA ASN A 110 4.18 -3.93 18.88
C ASN A 110 2.77 -4.52 18.70
N ILE A 111 1.80 -3.76 18.17
CA ILE A 111 0.41 -4.21 18.08
C ILE A 111 0.28 -5.29 17.00
N ALA A 112 0.65 -5.00 15.75
CA ALA A 112 0.56 -5.95 14.66
C ALA A 112 1.26 -7.30 14.92
N PRO A 113 2.51 -7.37 15.43
CA PRO A 113 3.13 -8.65 15.78
C PRO A 113 2.38 -9.45 16.84
N SER A 114 1.80 -8.79 17.84
CA SER A 114 1.05 -9.44 18.93
C SER A 114 -0.32 -9.93 18.47
N GLU A 115 -1.04 -9.12 17.69
CA GLU A 115 -2.31 -9.50 17.10
C GLU A 115 -2.14 -10.64 16.08
N THR A 116 -1.06 -10.63 15.30
CA THR A 116 -0.69 -11.76 14.44
C THR A 116 -0.52 -13.05 15.24
N ASP A 117 0.17 -13.03 16.38
CA ASP A 117 0.28 -14.22 17.23
C ASP A 117 -1.09 -14.71 17.75
N LYS A 118 -2.02 -13.79 18.02
CA LYS A 118 -3.39 -14.16 18.43
C LYS A 118 -4.15 -14.80 17.29
N LEU A 119 -4.07 -14.25 16.08
CA LEU A 119 -4.72 -14.81 14.88
C LEU A 119 -4.18 -16.21 14.57
N LEU A 120 -2.85 -16.40 14.61
CA LEU A 120 -2.21 -17.69 14.38
C LEU A 120 -2.59 -18.72 15.45
N ARG A 121 -2.57 -18.36 16.74
CA ARG A 121 -3.06 -19.25 17.82
C ARG A 121 -4.55 -19.56 17.71
N GLY A 122 -5.32 -18.65 17.15
CA GLY A 122 -6.74 -18.84 16.87
C GLY A 122 -7.02 -19.76 15.68
N GLY A 123 -5.99 -20.19 14.96
CA GLY A 123 -6.11 -21.09 13.81
C GLY A 123 -6.50 -20.40 12.52
N ALA A 124 -6.10 -19.13 12.32
CA ALA A 124 -6.30 -18.46 11.03
C ALA A 124 -5.56 -19.21 9.90
N ASP A 125 -6.27 -19.56 8.83
CA ASP A 125 -5.72 -20.17 7.61
C ASP A 125 -5.28 -19.10 6.60
N VAL A 126 -5.93 -17.94 6.64
CA VAL A 126 -5.58 -16.76 5.85
C VAL A 126 -5.67 -15.52 6.73
N ILE A 127 -4.77 -14.56 6.53
CA ILE A 127 -4.82 -13.25 7.18
C ILE A 127 -5.02 -12.17 6.11
N ILE A 128 -6.13 -11.45 6.19
CA ILE A 128 -6.43 -10.28 5.35
C ILE A 128 -5.82 -9.05 6.01
N GLY A 129 -4.84 -8.45 5.34
CA GLY A 129 -4.03 -7.33 5.85
C GLY A 129 -2.53 -7.63 5.89
N ALA A 130 -1.70 -6.75 6.43
CA ALA A 130 -2.06 -5.40 6.85
C ALA A 130 -2.25 -4.44 5.66
N ALA A 131 -2.89 -3.30 5.89
CA ALA A 131 -3.10 -2.29 4.86
C ALA A 131 -1.81 -1.54 4.49
N SER A 132 -0.98 -1.22 5.50
CA SER A 132 0.30 -0.52 5.30
C SER A 132 1.41 -1.47 4.84
N SER A 133 2.28 -1.00 3.93
CA SER A 133 3.47 -1.71 3.49
C SER A 133 4.41 -2.00 4.67
N SER A 134 4.70 -1.01 5.51
CA SER A 134 5.60 -1.16 6.66
C SER A 134 5.08 -2.16 7.69
N VAL A 135 3.77 -2.13 7.96
CA VAL A 135 3.14 -3.07 8.90
C VAL A 135 3.08 -4.47 8.33
N SER A 136 2.81 -4.62 7.03
CA SER A 136 2.80 -5.94 6.39
C SER A 136 4.21 -6.57 6.38
N LEU A 137 5.25 -5.79 6.09
CA LEU A 137 6.64 -6.25 6.15
C LEU A 137 7.06 -6.68 7.57
N SER A 138 6.49 -6.10 8.62
CA SER A 138 6.85 -6.46 10.00
C SER A 138 6.26 -7.80 10.45
N VAL A 139 5.27 -8.34 9.74
CA VAL A 139 4.57 -9.58 10.11
C VAL A 139 4.63 -10.68 9.05
N ILE A 140 5.04 -10.37 7.82
CA ILE A 140 5.01 -11.31 6.69
C ILE A 140 5.75 -12.62 7.00
N ASP A 141 6.97 -12.57 7.53
CA ASP A 141 7.76 -13.76 7.89
C ASP A 141 7.06 -14.62 8.94
N LYS A 142 6.35 -13.99 9.88
CA LYS A 142 5.60 -14.69 10.93
C LYS A 142 4.39 -15.42 10.35
N ILE A 143 3.68 -14.77 9.42
CA ILE A 143 2.47 -15.32 8.79
C ILE A 143 2.86 -16.45 7.84
N THR A 144 3.75 -16.20 6.88
CA THR A 144 4.16 -17.18 5.88
C THR A 144 4.99 -18.31 6.49
N GLY A 145 5.81 -18.03 7.51
CA GLY A 145 6.54 -19.02 8.27
C GLY A 145 5.64 -19.97 9.07
N ALA A 146 4.42 -19.54 9.43
CA ALA A 146 3.41 -20.38 10.04
C ALA A 146 2.60 -21.21 9.02
N GLY A 147 2.90 -21.09 7.73
CA GLY A 147 2.15 -21.74 6.66
C GLY A 147 0.81 -21.07 6.34
N VAL A 148 0.60 -19.84 6.82
CA VAL A 148 -0.64 -19.07 6.65
C VAL A 148 -0.50 -18.11 5.47
N VAL A 149 -1.55 -18.00 4.67
CA VAL A 149 -1.56 -17.08 3.53
C VAL A 149 -1.85 -15.67 4.00
N GLN A 150 -1.09 -14.70 3.52
CA GLN A 150 -1.34 -13.27 3.74
C GLN A 150 -1.90 -12.62 2.47
N ILE A 151 -3.00 -11.88 2.60
CA ILE A 151 -3.58 -11.11 1.48
C ILE A 151 -3.79 -9.66 1.92
N SER A 152 -2.99 -8.73 1.41
CA SER A 152 -3.24 -7.30 1.66
C SER A 152 -4.23 -6.70 0.68
N ALA A 153 -5.14 -5.87 1.19
CA ALA A 153 -6.05 -5.09 0.37
C ALA A 153 -5.49 -3.71 -0.06
N GLY A 154 -4.33 -3.29 0.46
CA GLY A 154 -3.92 -1.88 0.38
C GLY A 154 -2.44 -1.60 0.15
N ASN A 155 -1.52 -2.51 0.47
CA ASN A 155 -0.11 -2.17 0.36
C ASN A 155 0.42 -2.26 -1.09
N THR A 156 1.37 -1.39 -1.43
CA THR A 156 1.81 -1.20 -2.83
C THR A 156 3.33 -1.28 -3.01
N SER A 157 4.11 -1.29 -1.91
CA SER A 157 5.58 -1.28 -1.96
C SER A 157 6.13 -2.35 -2.89
N THR A 158 7.13 -2.00 -3.69
CA THR A 158 7.85 -2.96 -4.55
C THR A 158 8.69 -3.95 -3.73
N ALA A 159 8.86 -3.74 -2.43
CA ALA A 159 9.54 -4.71 -1.55
C ALA A 159 8.86 -6.09 -1.56
N PHE A 160 7.53 -6.13 -1.75
CA PHE A 160 6.77 -7.38 -1.88
C PHE A 160 7.01 -8.09 -3.19
N ASP A 161 7.43 -7.37 -4.24
CA ASP A 161 7.54 -7.96 -5.57
C ASP A 161 8.62 -9.05 -5.63
N THR A 162 9.59 -9.05 -4.73
CA THR A 162 10.66 -10.07 -4.69
C THR A 162 10.81 -10.69 -3.30
N TYR A 163 9.80 -10.56 -2.44
CA TYR A 163 9.92 -11.00 -1.05
C TYR A 163 9.96 -12.55 -0.98
N PRO A 164 10.81 -13.15 -0.13
CA PRO A 164 10.87 -14.61 0.04
C PRO A 164 9.68 -15.14 0.85
N ASP A 165 8.47 -14.97 0.33
CA ASP A 165 7.19 -15.22 1.02
C ASP A 165 6.70 -16.68 0.98
N HIS A 166 7.51 -17.60 0.45
CA HIS A 166 7.19 -19.01 0.25
C HIS A 166 5.96 -19.26 -0.64
N GLY A 167 5.63 -18.33 -1.52
CA GLY A 167 4.42 -18.34 -2.36
C GLY A 167 3.13 -18.03 -1.60
N MET A 168 3.22 -17.54 -0.35
CA MET A 168 2.07 -17.39 0.56
C MET A 168 1.59 -15.95 0.72
N TYR A 169 2.22 -14.98 0.05
CA TYR A 169 1.79 -13.59 0.08
C TYR A 169 1.09 -13.17 -1.21
N PHE A 170 0.03 -12.37 -1.06
CA PHE A 170 -0.70 -11.76 -2.17
C PHE A 170 -1.18 -10.36 -1.80
N ARG A 171 -1.52 -9.57 -2.82
CA ARG A 171 -2.19 -8.28 -2.63
C ARG A 171 -3.18 -7.98 -3.74
N THR A 172 -4.24 -7.24 -3.43
CA THR A 172 -5.21 -6.77 -4.44
C THR A 172 -4.93 -5.36 -4.93
N ALA A 173 -4.10 -4.59 -4.22
CA ALA A 173 -3.60 -3.31 -4.69
C ALA A 173 -2.43 -3.51 -5.69
N PRO A 174 -2.33 -2.70 -6.75
CA PRO A 174 -1.23 -2.79 -7.70
C PRO A 174 0.11 -2.37 -7.07
N SER A 175 1.21 -2.89 -7.62
CA SER A 175 2.56 -2.48 -7.24
C SER A 175 2.81 -1.00 -7.54
N ASP A 176 3.64 -0.36 -6.71
CA ASP A 176 4.18 0.99 -6.92
C ASP A 176 4.97 1.11 -8.24
N VAL A 177 5.36 0.00 -8.87
CA VAL A 177 5.88 0.01 -10.26
C VAL A 177 4.86 0.65 -11.20
N LEU A 178 3.62 0.16 -11.18
CA LEU A 178 2.57 0.68 -12.06
C LEU A 178 2.16 2.09 -11.64
N GLN A 179 1.98 2.33 -10.34
CA GLN A 179 1.59 3.66 -9.86
C GLN A 179 2.66 4.71 -10.18
N GLY A 180 3.94 4.38 -10.01
CA GLY A 180 5.06 5.25 -10.34
C GLY A 180 5.14 5.57 -11.83
N GLN A 181 4.93 4.58 -12.70
CA GLN A 181 4.89 4.77 -14.15
C GLN A 181 3.74 5.69 -14.57
N VAL A 182 2.53 5.44 -14.05
CA VAL A 182 1.34 6.26 -14.33
C VAL A 182 1.54 7.70 -13.87
N MET A 183 2.17 7.89 -12.70
CA MET A 183 2.46 9.21 -12.15
C MET A 183 3.50 9.95 -13.00
N ALA A 184 4.61 9.30 -13.37
CA ALA A 184 5.63 9.86 -14.26
C ALA A 184 5.03 10.27 -15.62
N GLN A 185 4.24 9.38 -16.24
CA GLN A 185 3.54 9.68 -17.49
C GLN A 185 2.61 10.89 -17.35
N THR A 186 1.86 10.97 -16.24
CA THR A 186 0.93 12.07 -15.99
C THR A 186 1.65 13.41 -15.89
N ILE A 187 2.76 13.45 -15.14
CA ILE A 187 3.58 14.66 -14.99
C ILE A 187 4.13 15.12 -16.35
N SER A 188 4.65 14.20 -17.16
CA SER A 188 5.19 14.52 -18.48
C SER A 188 4.11 15.01 -19.45
N GLU A 189 2.92 14.42 -19.42
CA GLU A 189 1.76 14.85 -20.24
C GLU A 189 1.21 16.21 -19.81
N ASP A 190 1.30 16.55 -18.53
CA ASP A 190 0.95 17.87 -18.01
C ASP A 190 1.99 18.95 -18.36
N GLY A 191 3.11 18.56 -18.98
CA GLY A 191 4.15 19.46 -19.50
C GLY A 191 5.17 19.92 -18.45
N HIS A 192 5.22 19.27 -17.29
CA HIS A 192 6.21 19.55 -16.26
C HIS A 192 7.53 18.86 -16.60
N SER A 193 8.65 19.54 -16.34
CA SER A 193 10.01 19.08 -16.70
C SER A 193 10.94 19.01 -15.49
N ASN A 194 10.70 19.77 -14.42
CA ASN A 194 11.56 19.87 -13.24
C ASN A 194 10.75 19.66 -11.94
N ILE A 195 10.58 18.41 -11.52
CA ILE A 195 9.75 18.11 -10.35
C ILE A 195 10.55 18.00 -9.06
N ALA A 196 9.88 18.24 -7.94
CA ALA A 196 10.32 17.80 -6.63
C ALA A 196 9.49 16.61 -6.15
N ILE A 197 10.12 15.67 -5.45
CA ILE A 197 9.44 14.59 -4.75
C ILE A 197 9.54 14.85 -3.25
N LEU A 198 8.39 14.89 -2.59
CA LEU A 198 8.25 14.94 -1.13
C LEU A 198 7.48 13.71 -0.68
N ALA A 199 8.15 12.78 0.00
CA ALA A 199 7.59 11.47 0.31
C ALA A 199 7.79 11.11 1.79
N ARG A 200 6.83 10.38 2.35
CA ARG A 200 6.96 9.80 3.69
C ARG A 200 8.16 8.86 3.75
N GLN A 201 8.89 8.88 4.86
CA GLN A 201 10.07 8.05 5.09
C GLN A 201 9.63 6.68 5.64
N ASP A 202 9.08 5.84 4.77
CA ASP A 202 8.73 4.46 5.08
C ASP A 202 8.75 3.56 3.84
N ALA A 203 8.45 2.26 4.02
CA ALA A 203 8.51 1.28 2.95
C ALA A 203 7.55 1.55 1.77
N TYR A 204 6.47 2.31 1.98
CA TYR A 204 5.57 2.74 0.90
C TYR A 204 6.12 4.00 0.23
N GLY A 205 6.38 5.05 1.00
CA GLY A 205 6.80 6.33 0.46
C GLY A 205 8.10 6.27 -0.32
N GLU A 206 9.09 5.54 0.21
CA GLU A 206 10.40 5.39 -0.46
C GLU A 206 10.30 4.55 -1.73
N ALA A 207 9.49 3.48 -1.72
CA ALA A 207 9.29 2.62 -2.89
C ALA A 207 8.61 3.39 -4.03
N LEU A 208 7.50 4.07 -3.76
CA LEU A 208 6.80 4.85 -4.77
C LEU A 208 7.66 6.02 -5.27
N ALA A 209 8.31 6.77 -4.37
CA ALA A 209 9.18 7.88 -4.74
C ALA A 209 10.33 7.45 -5.67
N LYS A 210 10.95 6.30 -5.38
CA LYS A 210 12.00 5.72 -6.22
C LYS A 210 11.47 5.34 -7.60
N ASN A 211 10.30 4.71 -7.69
CA ASN A 211 9.70 4.32 -8.98
C ASN A 211 9.32 5.54 -9.81
N VAL A 212 8.65 6.54 -9.21
CA VAL A 212 8.33 7.81 -9.89
C VAL A 212 9.59 8.46 -10.44
N ARG A 213 10.65 8.58 -9.61
CA ARG A 213 11.93 9.15 -10.05
C ARG A 213 12.52 8.38 -11.24
N SER A 214 12.60 7.06 -11.16
CA SER A 214 13.18 6.22 -12.23
C SER A 214 12.45 6.45 -13.55
N PHE A 215 11.13 6.25 -13.57
CA PHE A 215 10.34 6.38 -14.79
C PHE A 215 10.33 7.81 -15.35
N TYR A 216 10.31 8.81 -14.47
CA TYR A 216 10.31 10.20 -14.90
C TYR A 216 11.65 10.61 -15.51
N GLU A 217 12.77 10.25 -14.88
CA GLU A 217 14.12 10.50 -15.42
C GLU A 217 14.37 9.71 -16.72
N GLU A 218 13.89 8.46 -16.82
CA GLU A 218 13.93 7.65 -18.05
C GLU A 218 13.13 8.29 -19.20
N SER A 219 12.05 9.01 -18.89
CA SER A 219 11.26 9.77 -19.88
C SER A 219 11.87 11.12 -20.28
N GLY A 220 13.04 11.48 -19.72
CA GLY A 220 13.75 12.73 -20.00
C GLY A 220 13.42 13.88 -19.05
N GLY A 221 12.58 13.65 -18.04
CA GLY A 221 12.30 14.61 -16.98
C GLY A 221 13.45 14.74 -15.97
N LYS A 222 13.40 15.76 -15.12
CA LYS A 222 14.41 16.01 -14.07
C LYS A 222 13.77 16.07 -12.68
N VAL A 223 14.27 15.28 -11.74
CA VAL A 223 13.94 15.43 -10.31
C VAL A 223 14.94 16.38 -9.67
N VAL A 224 14.52 17.62 -9.38
CA VAL A 224 15.39 18.67 -8.81
C VAL A 224 15.48 18.62 -7.29
N SER A 225 14.52 17.96 -6.62
CA SER A 225 14.53 17.75 -5.17
C SER A 225 13.93 16.39 -4.83
N TYR A 226 14.53 15.70 -3.87
CA TYR A 226 14.05 14.43 -3.34
C TYR A 226 14.15 14.49 -1.82
N VAL A 227 13.01 14.65 -1.15
CA VAL A 227 12.93 14.87 0.29
C VAL A 227 12.08 13.78 0.91
N LEU A 228 12.66 13.07 1.87
CA LEU A 228 11.93 12.15 2.73
C LEU A 228 11.56 12.87 4.03
N TYR A 229 10.34 12.66 4.51
CA TYR A 229 9.83 13.27 5.74
C TYR A 229 9.39 12.22 6.76
N ASP A 230 9.59 12.50 8.04
CA ASP A 230 9.09 11.68 9.15
C ASP A 230 7.58 11.88 9.30
N ALA A 231 6.79 10.82 9.14
CA ALA A 231 5.33 10.87 9.28
C ALA A 231 4.88 11.35 10.67
N THR A 232 5.70 11.16 11.71
CA THR A 232 5.40 11.55 13.09
C THR A 232 5.77 13.00 13.42
N ALA A 233 6.35 13.74 12.48
CA ALA A 233 6.79 15.10 12.70
C ALA A 233 5.63 16.05 13.09
N ALA A 234 5.94 17.00 13.97
CA ALA A 234 4.97 18.02 14.41
C ALA A 234 4.58 18.99 13.29
N ASN A 235 5.53 19.31 12.40
CA ASN A 235 5.38 20.18 11.22
C ASN A 235 6.37 19.72 10.11
N TYR A 236 6.25 20.29 8.92
CA TYR A 236 7.04 19.88 7.73
C TYR A 236 7.75 21.07 7.06
N THR A 237 8.01 22.14 7.81
CA THR A 237 8.42 23.43 7.24
C THR A 237 9.82 23.34 6.65
N ALA A 238 10.72 22.59 7.29
CA ALA A 238 12.07 22.37 6.78
C ALA A 238 12.07 21.60 5.46
N GLU A 239 11.19 20.61 5.31
CA GLU A 239 11.01 19.82 4.11
C GLU A 239 10.43 20.66 2.97
N VAL A 240 9.42 21.47 3.28
CA VAL A 240 8.81 22.42 2.33
C VAL A 240 9.82 23.44 1.83
N GLU A 241 10.64 24.03 2.71
CA GLU A 241 11.66 25.01 2.30
C GLU A 241 12.76 24.37 1.44
N LYS A 242 13.15 23.12 1.71
CA LYS A 242 14.08 22.36 0.85
C LYS A 242 13.51 22.15 -0.55
N VAL A 243 12.22 21.84 -0.65
CA VAL A 243 11.52 21.68 -1.94
C VAL A 243 11.46 23.03 -2.67
N LYS A 244 11.05 24.09 -1.97
CA LYS A 244 10.94 25.46 -2.51
C LYS A 244 12.24 25.98 -3.10
N ALA A 245 13.35 25.75 -2.41
CA ALA A 245 14.68 26.22 -2.80
C ALA A 245 15.16 25.67 -4.15
N GLN A 246 14.55 24.59 -4.66
CA GLN A 246 14.88 24.00 -5.95
C GLN A 246 14.01 24.50 -7.11
N HIS A 247 13.05 25.40 -6.85
CA HIS A 247 12.15 25.98 -7.85
C HIS A 247 11.50 24.95 -8.80
N PRO A 248 10.87 23.88 -8.28
CA PRO A 248 10.23 22.89 -9.14
C PRO A 248 8.97 23.44 -9.83
N ASP A 249 8.64 22.91 -11.00
CA ASP A 249 7.41 23.22 -11.73
C ASP A 249 6.23 22.33 -11.31
N ALA A 250 6.48 21.20 -10.67
CA ALA A 250 5.49 20.36 -9.99
C ALA A 250 6.07 19.66 -8.76
N ILE A 251 5.19 19.31 -7.81
CA ILE A 251 5.54 18.53 -6.62
C ILE A 251 4.77 17.23 -6.63
N VAL A 252 5.50 16.12 -6.56
CA VAL A 252 4.96 14.81 -6.23
C VAL A 252 4.93 14.67 -4.71
N LEU A 253 3.73 14.65 -4.13
CA LEU A 253 3.51 14.42 -2.72
C LEU A 253 3.04 12.99 -2.48
N ILE A 254 3.84 12.19 -1.76
CA ILE A 254 3.50 10.81 -1.39
C ILE A 254 3.25 10.76 0.12
N SER A 255 1.98 10.67 0.50
CA SER A 255 1.51 10.92 1.86
C SER A 255 0.27 10.10 2.21
N PHE A 256 -0.09 10.07 3.50
CA PHE A 256 -1.40 9.66 4.00
C PHE A 256 -2.09 10.89 4.62
N ASP A 257 -2.38 10.86 5.93
CA ASP A 257 -3.06 11.95 6.63
C ASP A 257 -2.18 13.21 6.78
N GLU A 258 -0.85 13.04 6.66
CA GLU A 258 0.11 14.14 6.78
C GLU A 258 -0.07 15.20 5.68
N ALA A 259 -0.70 14.85 4.57
CA ALA A 259 -1.10 15.79 3.51
C ALA A 259 -1.92 16.97 4.07
N LYS A 260 -2.73 16.76 5.11
CA LYS A 260 -3.51 17.81 5.78
C LYS A 260 -2.64 18.87 6.47
N LYS A 261 -1.37 18.55 6.77
CA LYS A 261 -0.38 19.48 7.33
C LYS A 261 0.55 20.02 6.23
N ILE A 262 1.01 19.14 5.34
CA ILE A 262 1.98 19.49 4.28
C ILE A 262 1.39 20.46 3.25
N VAL A 263 0.17 20.20 2.75
CA VAL A 263 -0.43 21.04 1.71
C VAL A 263 -0.64 22.49 2.18
N PRO A 264 -1.18 22.76 3.39
CA PRO A 264 -1.23 24.13 3.91
C PRO A 264 0.14 24.80 4.07
N GLU A 265 1.20 24.05 4.42
CA GLU A 265 2.55 24.60 4.52
C GLU A 265 3.13 24.96 3.14
N LEU A 266 2.91 24.12 2.12
CA LEU A 266 3.25 24.44 0.72
C LEU A 266 2.57 25.74 0.28
N ILE A 267 1.27 25.90 0.56
CA ILE A 267 0.50 27.10 0.21
C ILE A 267 1.05 28.34 0.95
N LYS A 268 1.32 28.24 2.26
CA LYS A 268 1.93 29.33 3.04
C LYS A 268 3.31 29.73 2.52
N ALA A 269 4.06 28.77 1.99
CA ALA A 269 5.36 28.99 1.38
C ALA A 269 5.26 29.59 -0.03
N GLY A 270 4.06 29.81 -0.57
CA GLY A 270 3.83 30.36 -1.91
C GLY A 270 3.92 29.32 -3.03
N ILE A 271 3.70 28.04 -2.72
CA ILE A 271 3.70 26.94 -3.68
C ILE A 271 2.26 26.42 -3.87
N GLY A 272 1.73 26.52 -5.09
CA GLY A 272 0.39 26.07 -5.46
C GLY A 272 -0.43 27.16 -6.18
N GLN A 273 -1.66 26.85 -6.59
CA GLN A 273 -2.49 27.71 -7.47
C GLN A 273 -2.94 29.05 -6.88
N ASN A 274 -2.54 29.39 -5.65
CA ASN A 274 -2.86 30.66 -4.99
C ASN A 274 -1.65 31.60 -4.87
N GLY A 275 -0.54 31.30 -5.57
CA GLY A 275 0.67 32.12 -5.65
C GLY A 275 0.83 32.79 -7.01
#